data_AF-A0A0A2TKE4-F1
#
_entry.id   AF-A0A0A2TKE4-F1
#
_cell.length_a   1.000
_cell.length_b   1.000
_cell.length_c   1.000
_cell.angle_alpha   90.00
_cell.angle_beta   90.00
_cell.angle_gamma   90.00
#
_symmetry.space_group_name_H-M   'P 1'
#
loop_
_entity.id
_entity.type
_entity.pdbx_description
1 polymer ?
#
loop_
_entity_poly.entity_id
_entity_poly.type
_entity_poly.pdbx_seq_one_letter_code
_entity_poly.pdbx_strand_id
1 'polypeptide(L)' 'MLEEFDEQIFNALVEEIEVFSPTHFVFQLKSGWRVEEIEE' A
#
# COMPACT_ATOMS: atom_id res chain seq x y z
N MET A 1 -1.93 15.56 1.05
CA MET A 1 -2.46 15.09 -0.25
C MET A 1 -1.29 14.57 -1.03
N LEU A 2 -1.35 13.35 -1.59
CA LEU A 2 -0.39 12.95 -2.61
C LEU A 2 -0.65 13.85 -3.83
N GLU A 3 0.28 14.74 -4.15
CA GLU A 3 0.08 15.72 -5.23
C GLU A 3 0.10 15.04 -6.61
N GLU A 4 0.77 13.88 -6.74
CA GLU A 4 0.66 12.94 -7.86
C GLU A 4 0.95 11.52 -7.35
N PHE A 5 0.14 10.55 -7.80
CA PHE A 5 0.39 9.13 -7.55
C PHE A 5 1.30 8.58 -8.65
N ASP A 6 2.46 8.04 -8.26
CA ASP A 6 3.37 7.38 -9.19
C ASP A 6 3.06 5.87 -9.27
N GLU A 7 2.36 5.50 -10.34
CA GLU A 7 2.01 4.11 -10.63
C GLU A 7 3.23 3.23 -10.86
N GLN A 8 4.32 3.76 -11.43
CA GLN A 8 5.53 2.98 -11.69
C GLN A 8 6.23 2.60 -10.39
N ILE A 9 6.34 3.55 -9.45
CA ILE A 9 6.89 3.29 -8.12
C ILE A 9 5.99 2.30 -7.38
N PHE A 10 4.67 2.50 -7.42
CA PHE A 10 3.73 1.61 -6.74
C PHE A 10 3.86 0.16 -7.23
N ASN A 11 3.82 -0.06 -8.54
CA ASN A 11 3.94 -1.39 -9.15
C ASN A 11 5.33 -2.02 -8.95
N ALA A 12 6.38 -1.20 -8.78
CA ALA A 12 7.71 -1.68 -8.45
C ALA A 12 7.84 -2.16 -7.01
N LEU A 13 7.05 -1.61 -6.08
CA LEU A 13 7.16 -1.88 -4.65
C LEU A 13 6.13 -2.89 -4.14
N VAL A 14 4.89 -2.80 -4.60
CA VAL A 14 3.75 -3.59 -4.10
C VAL A 14 3.69 -4.94 -4.82
N GLU A 15 3.51 -6.00 -4.03
CA GLU A 15 3.30 -7.37 -4.49
C GLU A 15 1.82 -7.75 -4.39
N GLU A 16 1.18 -7.47 -3.26
CA GLU A 16 -0.21 -7.81 -2.98
C GLU A 16 -0.89 -6.70 -2.16
N ILE A 17 -2.21 -6.58 -2.34
CA ILE A 17 -3.06 -5.66 -1.58
C ILE A 17 -4.12 -6.49 -0.85
N GLU A 18 -4.09 -6.44 0.48
CA GLU A 18 -5.11 -7.05 1.33
C GLU A 18 -6.17 -6.00 1.70
N VAL A 19 -7.44 -6.28 1.39
CA VAL A 19 -8.57 -5.38 1.65
C VAL A 19 -9.39 -5.91 2.82
N PHE A 20 -9.30 -5.24 3.97
CA PHE A 20 -10.05 -5.62 5.18
C PHE A 20 -11.41 -4.91 5.26
N SER A 21 -11.46 -3.65 4.83
CA SER A 21 -12.68 -2.84 4.75
C SER A 21 -12.53 -1.78 3.65
N PRO A 22 -13.58 -1.04 3.27
CA PRO A 22 -13.48 0.04 2.28
C PRO A 22 -12.46 1.14 2.62
N THR A 23 -12.05 1.26 3.89
CA THR A 23 -11.09 2.26 4.37
C THR A 23 -9.85 1.65 5.00
N HIS A 24 -9.66 0.33 4.92
CA HIS A 24 -8.53 -0.36 5.53
C HIS A 24 -7.83 -1.25 4.49
N PHE A 25 -6.67 -0.79 4.03
CA PHE A 25 -5.83 -1.46 3.06
C PHE A 25 -4.47 -1.79 3.67
N VAL A 26 -3.99 -3.00 3.45
CA VAL A 26 -2.62 -3.41 3.81
C VAL A 26 -1.86 -3.74 2.55
N PHE A 27 -0.70 -3.12 2.37
CA PHE A 27 0.18 -3.35 1.22
C PHE A 27 1.29 -4.31 1.60
N GLN A 28 1.38 -5.42 0.89
CA GLN A 28 2.51 -6.34 0.95
C GLN A 28 3.54 -5.89 -0.06
N LEU A 29 4.75 -5.56 0.40
CA LEU A 29 5.84 -5.15 -0.46
C LEU A 29 6.63 -6.37 -0.96
N LYS A 30 7.26 -6.25 -2.14
CA LYS A 30 8.17 -7.25 -2.70
C LYS A 30 9.36 -7.58 -1.79
N SER A 31 9.71 -6.67 -0.88
CA SER A 31 10.73 -6.89 0.15
C SER A 31 10.27 -7.82 1.29
N GLY A 32 9.01 -8.23 1.31
CA GLY A 32 8.38 -9.00 2.40
C GLY A 32 7.88 -8.14 3.56
N TRP A 33 7.88 -6.81 3.41
CA TRP A 33 7.39 -5.89 4.43
C TRP A 33 5.88 -5.64 4.27
N ARG A 34 5.22 -5.38 5.39
CA ARG A 34 3.82 -4.96 5.42
C ARG A 34 3.73 -3.48 5.77
N VAL A 35 2.96 -2.75 4.97
CA VAL A 35 2.59 -1.36 5.24
C VAL A 35 1.10 -1.31 5.55
N GLU A 36 0.78 -0.88 6.76
CA GLU A 36 -0.58 -0.69 7.27
C GLU A 36 -0.75 0.75 7.77
N GLU A 37 -1.95 1.30 7.60
CA GLU A 37 -2.31 2.58 8.20
C GLU A 37 -2.52 2.39 9.70
N ILE A 38 -1.91 3.26 10.51
CA ILE A 38 -2.07 3.26 11.96
C ILE A 38 -3.02 4.39 12.30
N GLU A 39 -4.19 4.09 12.88
CA GLU A 39 -5.11 5.12 13.39
C GLU A 39 -4.49 5.77 14.65
N GLU A 40 -4.37 7.12 14.67
CA GLU A 40 -3.98 7.92 15.85
C GLU A 40 -5.15 8.16 16.81
#